data_AF-A0A2G9NB36-F1
#
_entry.id   AF-A0A2G9NB36-F1
#
_cell.length_a   1.000
_cell.length_b   1.000
_cell.length_c   1.000
_cell.angle_alpha   90.00
_cell.angle_beta   90.00
_cell.angle_gamma   90.00
#
_symmetry.space_group_name_H-M   'P 1'
#
loop_
_entity.id
_entity.type
_entity.pdbx_description
1 polymer ?
#
loop_
_entity_poly.entity_id
_entity_poly.type
_entity_poly.pdbx_seq_one_letter_code
_entity_poly.pdbx_strand_id
1 'polypeptide(L)'
;MDHLAALAKAPFAAHGYGALLTLSILDRYYKPDLTREEAVELLKRCITELQKRFILSLPSFTVRVIDKDGIHNLDNIPGSSV
;
A
#
# COMPACT_ATOMS: atom_id res chain seq x y z
N MET A 1 11.44 8.20 4.26
CA MET A 1 12.14 9.19 5.09
C MET A 1 11.46 9.14 6.43
N ASP A 2 12.21 8.92 7.49
CA ASP A 2 11.64 8.90 8.83
C ASP A 2 11.70 10.30 9.47
N HIS A 3 11.18 10.41 10.69
CA HIS A 3 11.15 11.65 11.46
C HIS A 3 12.55 12.21 11.81
N LEU A 4 13.60 11.38 11.78
CA LEU A 4 14.99 11.78 12.00
C LEU A 4 15.72 12.16 10.70
N ALA A 5 14.99 12.29 9.59
CA ALA A 5 15.51 12.60 8.27
C ALA A 5 16.42 11.52 7.65
N ALA A 6 16.37 10.28 8.12
CA ALA A 6 17.03 9.16 7.44
C ALA A 6 16.31 8.88 6.11
N LEU A 7 17.08 8.79 5.03
CA LEU A 7 16.57 8.60 3.67
C LEU A 7 17.11 7.30 3.08
N ALA A 8 16.18 6.42 2.68
CA ALA A 8 16.49 5.19 1.96
C ALA A 8 15.63 5.11 0.70
N LYS A 9 16.25 4.77 -0.43
CA LYS A 9 15.53 4.45 -1.67
C LYS A 9 15.09 2.98 -1.59
N ALA A 10 13.81 2.72 -1.85
CA ALA A 10 13.23 1.39 -1.79
C ALA A 10 12.24 1.17 -2.95
N PRO A 11 12.09 -0.09 -3.43
CA PRO A 11 11.11 -0.42 -4.47
C PRO A 11 9.65 -0.35 -3.97
N PHE A 12 9.45 -0.53 -2.66
CA PHE A 12 8.19 -0.35 -1.96
C PHE A 12 8.47 0.08 -0.52
N ALA A 13 7.52 0.75 0.11
CA ALA A 13 7.61 1.15 1.52
C ALA A 13 6.21 1.34 2.12
N ALA A 14 6.09 1.15 3.42
CA ALA A 14 4.90 1.45 4.20
C ALA A 14 5.31 2.13 5.52
N HIS A 15 4.43 2.98 6.06
CA HIS A 15 4.65 3.67 7.33
C HIS A 15 3.46 3.45 8.29
N GLY A 16 3.67 3.77 9.57
CA GLY A 16 2.70 3.57 10.63
C GLY A 16 2.58 2.10 11.06
N TYR A 17 1.71 1.83 12.04
CA TYR A 17 1.57 0.48 12.59
C TYR A 17 1.07 -0.56 11.58
N GLY A 18 0.33 -0.13 10.55
CA GLY A 18 -0.10 -1.01 9.46
C GLY A 18 1.06 -1.59 8.63
N ALA A 19 2.24 -0.94 8.63
CA ALA A 19 3.42 -1.46 7.96
C ALA A 19 3.87 -2.83 8.52
N LEU A 20 3.68 -3.06 9.82
CA LEU A 20 4.04 -4.32 10.49
C LEU A 20 3.27 -5.53 9.95
N LEU A 21 2.09 -5.31 9.39
CA LEU A 21 1.23 -6.35 8.82
C LEU A 21 1.34 -6.47 7.31
N THR A 22 1.87 -5.45 6.64
CA THR A 22 1.82 -5.32 5.17
C THR A 22 3.18 -5.47 4.50
N LEU A 23 4.28 -5.11 5.15
CA LEU A 23 5.63 -5.23 4.57
C LEU A 23 5.96 -6.66 4.15
N SER A 24 5.58 -7.67 4.94
CA SER A 24 5.81 -9.08 4.59
C SER A 24 5.01 -9.55 3.37
N ILE A 25 3.85 -8.94 3.11
CA ILE A 25 3.04 -9.18 1.90
C ILE A 25 3.77 -8.58 0.69
N LEU A 26 4.27 -7.35 0.84
CA LEU A 26 5.06 -6.69 -0.19
C LEU A 26 6.31 -7.51 -0.50
N ASP A 27 7.09 -7.92 0.50
CA ASP A 27 8.28 -8.77 0.33
C ASP A 27 7.97 -10.08 -0.42
N ARG A 28 6.81 -10.69 -0.15
CA ARG A 28 6.44 -11.97 -0.76
C ARG A 28 5.98 -11.85 -2.21
N TYR A 29 5.22 -10.83 -2.54
CA TYR A 29 4.51 -10.75 -3.82
C TYR A 29 5.04 -9.67 -4.77
N TYR A 30 5.88 -8.76 -4.28
CA TYR A 30 6.52 -7.76 -5.13
C TYR A 30 7.42 -8.41 -6.17
N LYS A 31 7.39 -7.88 -7.39
CA LYS A 31 8.35 -8.15 -8.44
C LYS A 31 8.75 -6.83 -9.14
N PRO A 32 9.99 -6.71 -9.65
CA PRO A 32 10.44 -5.49 -10.31
C PRO A 32 9.63 -5.08 -11.54
N ASP A 33 8.97 -6.04 -12.19
CA ASP A 33 8.25 -5.92 -13.46
C ASP A 33 6.73 -5.98 -13.31
N LEU A 34 6.20 -5.68 -12.11
CA LEU A 34 4.75 -5.61 -11.88
C LEU A 34 4.07 -4.64 -12.85
N THR A 35 3.00 -5.10 -13.48
CA THR A 35 2.06 -4.24 -14.19
C THR A 35 1.29 -3.34 -13.21
N ARG A 36 0.67 -2.27 -13.73
CA ARG A 36 -0.17 -1.37 -12.93
C ARG A 36 -1.29 -2.15 -12.23
N GLU A 37 -1.91 -3.07 -12.94
CA GLU A 37 -3.03 -3.88 -12.47
C GLU A 37 -2.60 -4.81 -11.33
N GLU A 38 -1.45 -5.47 -11.48
CA GLU A 38 -0.88 -6.34 -10.44
C GLU A 38 -0.44 -5.55 -9.20
N ALA A 39 0.10 -4.33 -9.38
CA ALA A 39 0.46 -3.46 -8.27
C ALA A 39 -0.76 -3.01 -7.45
N VAL A 40 -1.88 -2.68 -8.12
CA VAL A 40 -3.14 -2.37 -7.44
C VAL A 40 -3.71 -3.59 -6.72
N GLU A 41 -3.59 -4.77 -7.31
CA GLU A 41 -4.02 -6.02 -6.67
C GLU A 41 -3.18 -6.34 -5.42
N LEU A 42 -1.87 -6.10 -5.48
CA LEU A 42 -0.98 -6.24 -4.32
C LEU A 42 -1.35 -5.24 -3.20
N LEU A 43 -1.68 -3.99 -3.55
CA LEU A 43 -2.18 -3.01 -2.59
C LEU A 43 -3.48 -3.47 -1.92
N LYS A 44 -4.42 -4.03 -2.68
CA LYS A 44 -5.68 -4.59 -2.13
C LYS A 44 -5.41 -5.70 -1.13
N ARG A 45 -4.46 -6.60 -1.40
CA ARG A 45 -4.06 -7.65 -0.45
C ARG A 45 -3.56 -7.07 0.88
N CYS A 46 -2.76 -6.00 0.81
CA CYS A 46 -2.31 -5.29 2.01
C CYS A 46 -3.49 -4.72 2.80
N ILE A 47 -4.44 -4.08 2.13
CA ILE A 47 -5.64 -3.52 2.76
C ILE A 47 -6.51 -4.62 3.39
N THR A 48 -6.67 -5.76 2.72
CA THR A 48 -7.41 -6.92 3.27
C THR A 48 -6.75 -7.46 4.55
N GLU A 49 -5.43 -7.57 4.60
CA GLU A 49 -4.74 -8.01 5.83
C GLU A 49 -4.87 -6.98 6.95
N LEU A 50 -4.87 -5.68 6.64
CA LEU A 50 -5.18 -4.63 7.63
C LEU A 50 -6.61 -4.78 8.16
N GLN A 51 -7.61 -4.92 7.30
CA GLN A 51 -9.00 -5.11 7.71
C GLN A 51 -9.20 -6.34 8.60
N LYS A 52 -8.43 -7.40 8.35
CA LYS A 52 -8.53 -8.66 9.09
C LYS A 52 -7.83 -8.64 10.44
N ARG A 53 -6.66 -7.99 10.54
CA ARG A 53 -5.74 -8.14 11.70
C ARG A 53 -5.42 -6.84 12.42
N PHE A 54 -5.69 -5.70 11.82
CA PHE A 54 -5.41 -4.41 12.44
C PHE A 54 -6.55 -4.03 13.37
N ILE A 55 -6.20 -3.63 14.60
CA ILE A 55 -7.20 -3.30 15.63
C ILE A 55 -7.99 -2.02 15.32
N LEU A 56 -7.41 -1.11 14.53
CA LEU A 56 -8.07 0.13 14.14
C LEU A 56 -8.85 -0.07 12.84
N SER A 57 -10.09 0.39 12.83
CA SER A 57 -10.89 0.45 11.60
C SER A 57 -10.45 1.65 10.76
N LEU A 58 -9.94 1.37 9.55
CA LEU A 58 -9.55 2.37 8.56
C LEU A 58 -10.61 2.39 7.45
N PRO A 59 -11.45 3.44 7.34
CA PRO A 59 -12.70 3.39 6.57
C PRO A 59 -12.51 3.51 5.05
N SER A 60 -11.42 4.13 4.58
CA SER A 60 -11.14 4.25 3.15
C SER A 60 -9.67 4.53 2.90
N PHE A 61 -9.21 4.15 1.72
CA PHE A 61 -7.85 4.36 1.24
C PHE A 61 -7.90 5.12 -0.08
N THR A 62 -7.24 6.28 -0.14
CA THR A 62 -7.07 7.04 -1.37
C THR A 62 -5.92 6.45 -2.18
N VAL A 63 -6.15 6.19 -3.47
CA VAL A 63 -5.17 5.53 -4.34
C VAL A 63 -4.82 6.43 -5.51
N ARG A 64 -3.52 6.58 -5.77
CA ARG A 64 -2.98 7.33 -6.91
C ARG A 64 -1.88 6.52 -7.58
N VAL A 65 -1.87 6.56 -8.91
CA VAL A 65 -0.79 6.01 -9.74
C VAL A 65 -0.06 7.16 -10.40
N ILE A 66 1.27 7.08 -10.45
CA ILE A 66 2.12 8.10 -11.05
C ILE A 66 2.93 7.43 -12.15
N ASP A 67 2.87 7.97 -13.36
CA ASP A 67 3.63 7.51 -14.52
C ASP A 67 4.15 8.71 -15.35
N LYS A 68 4.68 8.43 -16.54
CA LYS A 68 5.22 9.45 -17.46
C LYS A 68 4.18 10.48 -17.91
N ASP A 69 2.89 10.12 -17.89
CA ASP A 69 1.78 10.93 -18.36
C ASP A 69 1.15 11.74 -17.21
N GLY A 70 1.63 11.54 -15.97
CA GLY A 70 1.31 12.36 -14.81
C GLY A 70 0.68 11.57 -13.65
N ILE A 71 -0.26 12.21 -12.96
CA ILE A 71 -0.92 11.66 -11.76
C ILE A 71 -2.32 11.20 -12.13
N HIS A 72 -2.61 9.93 -11.84
CA HIS A 72 -3.90 9.29 -12.09
C HIS A 72 -4.57 8.97 -10.77
N ASN A 73 -5.69 9.64 -10.47
CA ASN A 73 -6.52 9.29 -9.31
C ASN A 73 -7.33 8.04 -9.66
N LEU A 74 -7.23 7.01 -8.82
CA LEU A 74 -8.07 5.83 -8.90
C LEU A 74 -9.21 5.95 -7.89
N ASP A 75 -10.22 5.09 -8.06
CA ASP A 75 -11.29 4.97 -7.09
C ASP A 75 -10.74 4.63 -5.71
N ASN A 76 -11.34 5.24 -4.68
CA ASN A 76 -10.99 4.94 -3.30
C ASN A 76 -11.32 3.48 -2.99
N ILE A 77 -10.41 2.79 -2.31
CA ILE A 77 -10.66 1.43 -1.83
C ILE A 77 -11.33 1.56 -0.46
N PRO A 78 -12.57 1.08 -0.28
CA PRO A 78 -13.24 1.12 1.01
C PRO A 78 -12.53 0.20 2.01
N GLY A 79 -12.42 0.69 3.24
CA GLY A 79 -12.26 -0.15 4.42
C GLY A 79 -13.53 -0.97 4.57
N SER A 80 -13.45 -2.31 4.57
CA SER A 80 -14.59 -3.16 4.83
C SER A 80 -15.20 -2.73 6.16
N SER A 81 -16.39 -2.14 6.10
CA SER A 81 -17.21 -1.88 7.26
C SER A 81 -17.74 -3.23 7.70
N VAL A 82 -17.22 -3.77 8.80
CA VAL A 82 -17.92 -4.83 9.52
C VAL A 82 -19.15 -4.21 10.15
#